data_AF-A0A3C1RQF1-F1
#
_entry.id   AF-A0A3C1RQF1-F1
#
_cell.length_a   1.000
_cell.length_b   1.000
_cell.length_c   1.000
_cell.angle_alpha   90.00
_cell.angle_beta   90.00
_cell.angle_gamma   90.00
#
_symmetry.space_group_name_H-M   'P 1'
#
loop_
_entity.id
_entity.type
_entity.pdbx_description
1 polymer ?
#
loop_
_entity_poly.entity_id
_entity_poly.type
_entity_poly.pdbx_seq_one_letter_code
_entity_poly.pdbx_strand_id
1 'polypeptide(L)'
;MPNEENTKMTRSSISNATSYEDIGEFWDEHDTADYWEQTYPVEFTINLGPKSQVTYYGIDQSLSEKISAVAERKGMSAENLLNLWVKDKLREEIA
;
A
#
# COMPACT_ATOMS: atom_id res chain seq x y z
N MET A 1 6.84 35.03 -6.75
CA MET A 1 7.49 34.00 -5.93
C MET A 1 6.49 33.53 -4.90
N PRO A 2 6.11 32.26 -4.86
CA PRO A 2 5.61 31.68 -3.62
C PRO A 2 6.52 30.52 -3.24
N ASN A 3 7.14 30.56 -2.07
CA ASN A 3 7.47 29.36 -1.32
C ASN A 3 8.02 29.72 0.05
N GLU A 4 7.27 29.34 1.08
CA GLU A 4 7.78 28.52 2.17
C GLU A 4 6.56 27.99 2.93
N GLU A 5 6.10 26.85 2.44
CA GLU A 5 5.04 26.02 2.99
C GLU A 5 5.51 25.45 4.34
N ASN A 6 4.91 25.90 5.44
CA ASN A 6 5.11 25.30 6.75
C ASN A 6 4.34 23.98 6.83
N THR A 7 4.90 22.92 6.24
CA THR A 7 4.44 21.54 6.46
C THR A 7 4.91 21.10 7.85
N LYS A 8 4.07 21.37 8.86
CA LYS A 8 4.27 20.86 10.21
C LYS A 8 4.21 19.33 10.16
N MET A 9 5.38 18.68 10.16
CA MET A 9 5.51 17.22 10.22
C MET A 9 4.61 16.67 11.33
N THR A 10 3.64 15.84 10.97
CA THR A 10 2.67 15.30 11.93
C THR A 10 3.39 14.28 12.80
N ARG A 11 3.48 14.56 14.10
CA ARG A 11 4.09 13.66 15.08
C ARG A 11 3.08 12.64 15.58
N SER A 12 3.55 11.45 15.94
CA SER A 12 2.75 10.46 16.66
C SER A 12 2.32 11.01 18.03
N SER A 13 1.18 10.56 18.54
CA SER A 13 0.56 11.10 19.77
C SER A 13 1.32 10.73 21.05
N ILE A 14 1.88 9.53 21.13
CA ILE A 14 2.55 9.02 22.33
C ILE A 14 4.08 9.16 22.20
N SER A 15 4.67 8.56 21.16
CA SER A 15 6.12 8.57 20.96
C SER A 15 6.68 9.91 20.45
N ASN A 16 5.82 10.85 20.03
CA ASN A 16 6.21 12.14 19.42
C ASN A 16 7.17 12.03 18.23
N ALA A 17 7.24 10.85 17.61
CA ALA A 17 8.12 10.53 16.50
C ALA A 17 7.52 10.97 15.16
N THR A 18 8.38 11.12 14.15
CA THR A 18 8.00 11.56 12.79
C THR A 18 8.19 10.50 11.72
N SER A 19 8.76 9.34 12.06
CA SER A 19 8.97 8.20 11.16
C SER A 19 8.46 6.90 11.79
N TYR A 20 8.24 5.86 11.00
CA TYR A 20 7.80 4.56 11.51
C TYR A 20 8.90 3.86 12.29
N GLU A 21 10.15 4.02 11.84
CA GLU A 21 11.35 3.51 12.48
C GLU A 21 11.50 4.08 13.89
N ASP A 22 11.42 5.40 14.04
CA ASP A 22 11.52 6.07 15.36
C ASP A 22 10.35 5.70 16.29
N ILE A 23 9.15 5.44 15.74
CA ILE A 23 8.01 4.93 16.53
C ILE A 23 8.32 3.54 17.08
N GLY A 24 8.94 2.68 16.27
CA GLY A 24 9.36 1.33 16.66
C GLY A 24 10.40 1.37 17.77
N GLU A 25 11.48 2.13 17.58
CA GLU A 25 12.55 2.28 18.58
C GLU A 25 12.02 2.74 19.94
N PHE A 26 11.04 3.66 19.95
CA PHE A 26 10.38 4.06 21.19
C PHE A 26 9.67 2.88 21.88
N TRP A 27 8.86 2.10 21.15
CA TRP A 27 8.09 0.99 21.74
C TRP A 27 8.92 -0.25 22.05
N ASP A 28 10.13 -0.39 21.49
CA ASP A 28 11.07 -1.43 21.88
C ASP A 28 11.58 -1.24 23.31
N GLU A 29 11.64 0.01 23.79
CA GLU A 29 12.11 0.36 25.14
C GLU A 29 10.97 0.65 26.14
N HIS A 30 9.71 0.74 25.69
CA HIS A 30 8.57 1.15 26.53
C HIS A 30 7.44 0.11 26.50
N ASP A 31 6.88 -0.22 27.67
CA ASP A 31 5.69 -1.07 27.75
C ASP A 31 4.43 -0.28 27.39
N THR A 32 3.55 -0.85 26.57
CA THR A 32 2.23 -0.26 26.26
C THR A 32 1.37 -0.11 27.51
N ALA A 33 1.54 -0.96 28.52
CA ALA A 33 0.83 -0.89 29.79
C ALA A 33 1.05 0.45 30.52
N ASP A 34 2.24 1.04 30.40
CA ASP A 34 2.58 2.33 31.04
C ASP A 34 1.79 3.51 30.44
N TYR A 35 1.21 3.32 29.26
CA TYR A 35 0.45 4.32 28.52
C TYR A 35 -1.03 3.95 28.39
N TRP A 36 -1.52 2.94 29.12
CA TRP A 36 -2.88 2.41 28.94
C TRP A 36 -3.97 3.50 29.04
N GLU A 37 -3.85 4.42 30.00
CA GLU A 37 -4.77 5.56 30.20
C GLU A 37 -4.74 6.61 29.06
N GLN A 38 -3.72 6.58 28.20
CA GLN A 38 -3.57 7.43 27.01
C GLN A 38 -4.01 6.72 25.73
N THR A 39 -4.39 5.44 25.83
CA THR A 39 -4.89 4.64 24.73
C THR A 39 -6.40 4.44 24.83
N TYR A 40 -7.01 3.96 23.74
CA TYR A 40 -8.42 3.59 23.70
C TYR A 40 -8.58 2.31 22.88
N PRO A 41 -9.57 1.46 23.22
CA PRO A 41 -9.84 0.26 22.44
C PRO A 41 -10.25 0.64 21.02
N VAL A 42 -9.68 -0.07 20.04
CA VAL A 42 -10.02 0.08 18.62
C VAL A 42 -10.44 -1.28 18.07
N GLU A 43 -11.64 -1.34 17.51
CA GLU A 43 -12.07 -2.48 16.71
C GLU A 43 -11.75 -2.24 15.23
N PHE A 44 -11.10 -3.20 14.60
CA PHE A 44 -10.84 -3.16 13.16
C PHE A 44 -11.04 -4.55 12.55
N THR A 45 -11.48 -4.57 11.29
CA THR A 45 -11.72 -5.81 10.55
C THR A 45 -10.61 -6.01 9.53
N ILE A 46 -9.84 -7.09 9.68
CA ILE A 46 -8.91 -7.53 8.63
C ILE A 46 -9.69 -8.45 7.69
N ASN A 47 -9.99 -7.96 6.49
CA ASN A 47 -10.64 -8.79 5.47
C ASN A 47 -9.60 -9.64 4.74
N LEU A 48 -9.41 -10.87 5.20
CA LEU A 48 -8.58 -11.87 4.52
C LEU A 48 -9.37 -12.70 3.48
N GLY A 49 -10.60 -12.29 3.11
CA GLY A 49 -11.56 -13.12 2.37
C GLY A 49 -11.07 -13.62 1.00
N PRO A 50 -11.75 -14.58 0.35
CA PRO A 50 -11.24 -15.39 -0.79
C PRO A 50 -10.70 -14.63 -2.02
N LYS A 51 -10.97 -13.33 -2.13
CA LYS A 51 -10.31 -12.42 -3.10
C LYS A 51 -8.83 -12.18 -2.76
N SER A 52 -8.35 -12.66 -1.62
CA SER A 52 -6.96 -12.65 -1.18
C SER A 52 -6.09 -13.71 -1.87
N GLN A 53 -6.68 -14.62 -2.67
CA GLN A 53 -5.90 -15.48 -3.57
C GLN A 53 -5.49 -14.69 -4.81
N VAL A 54 -4.64 -13.69 -4.60
CA VAL A 54 -3.93 -13.03 -5.69
C VAL A 54 -2.74 -13.92 -6.03
N THR A 55 -2.76 -14.51 -7.22
CA THR A 55 -1.58 -15.19 -7.76
C THR A 55 -0.68 -14.15 -8.39
N TYR A 56 0.48 -13.93 -7.79
CA TYR A 56 1.48 -13.00 -8.32
C TYR A 56 2.32 -13.70 -9.40
N TYR A 57 2.42 -13.06 -10.55
CA TYR A 57 3.35 -13.44 -11.62
C TYR A 57 4.43 -12.38 -11.74
N GLY A 58 5.69 -12.81 -11.72
CA GLY A 58 6.82 -11.92 -11.96
C GLY A 58 6.75 -11.35 -13.37
N ILE A 59 6.88 -10.03 -13.48
CA ILE A 59 7.00 -9.31 -14.75
C ILE A 59 8.24 -8.42 -14.68
N ASP A 60 8.94 -8.28 -15.81
CA ASP A 60 10.08 -7.37 -15.89
C ASP A 60 9.66 -5.93 -15.59
N GLN A 61 10.49 -5.20 -14.83
CA GLN A 61 10.20 -3.82 -14.43
C GLN A 61 9.89 -2.91 -15.62
N SER A 62 10.72 -2.96 -16.67
CA SER A 62 10.52 -2.15 -17.87
C SER A 62 9.23 -2.48 -18.64
N LEU A 63 8.73 -3.72 -18.50
CA LEU A 63 7.46 -4.13 -19.06
C LEU A 63 6.30 -3.62 -18.20
N SER A 64 6.43 -3.72 -16.88
CA SER A 64 5.47 -3.17 -15.92
C SER A 64 5.23 -1.69 -16.14
N GLU A 65 6.29 -0.90 -16.34
CA GLU A 65 6.20 0.54 -16.62
C GLU A 65 5.38 0.83 -17.90
N LYS A 66 5.60 0.05 -18.96
CA LYS A 66 4.84 0.17 -20.21
C LYS A 66 3.36 -0.19 -20.02
N ILE A 67 3.07 -1.26 -19.27
CA ILE A 67 1.71 -1.68 -18.96
C ILE A 67 0.98 -0.57 -18.21
N SER A 68 1.59 -0.01 -17.17
CA SER A 68 1.03 1.10 -16.39
C SER A 68 0.71 2.31 -17.26
N ALA A 69 1.66 2.74 -18.11
CA ALA A 69 1.46 3.87 -19.00
C ALA A 69 0.30 3.65 -20.01
N VAL A 70 0.10 2.41 -20.48
CA VAL A 70 -1.04 2.08 -21.36
C VAL A 70 -2.34 2.06 -20.57
N ALA A 71 -2.33 1.53 -19.35
CA ALA A 71 -3.51 1.42 -18.49
C ALA A 71 -4.04 2.81 -18.10
N GLU A 72 -3.15 3.73 -17.74
CA GLU A 72 -3.49 5.14 -17.46
C GLU A 72 -4.16 5.81 -18.65
N ARG A 73 -3.59 5.68 -19.85
CA ARG A 73 -4.19 6.23 -21.10
C ARG A 73 -5.56 5.64 -21.40
N LYS A 74 -5.85 4.43 -20.91
CA LYS A 74 -7.15 3.75 -21.06
C LYS A 74 -8.10 4.00 -19.90
N GLY A 75 -7.69 4.72 -18.84
CA GLY A 75 -8.49 4.95 -17.64
C GLY A 75 -8.75 3.67 -16.83
N MET A 76 -7.82 2.71 -16.85
CA MET A 76 -7.94 1.42 -16.18
C MET A 76 -6.73 1.17 -15.26
N SER A 77 -6.87 0.26 -14.29
CA SER A 77 -5.71 -0.23 -13.53
C SER A 77 -4.82 -1.12 -14.41
N ALA A 78 -3.52 -1.14 -14.11
CA ALA A 78 -2.57 -2.04 -14.76
C ALA A 78 -2.97 -3.52 -14.62
N GLU A 79 -3.49 -3.91 -13.45
CA GLU A 79 -4.04 -5.23 -13.18
C GLU A 79 -5.20 -5.58 -14.13
N ASN A 80 -6.19 -4.68 -14.30
CA ASN A 80 -7.34 -4.93 -15.16
C ASN A 80 -6.93 -5.07 -16.62
N LEU A 81 -6.01 -4.21 -17.08
CA LEU A 81 -5.48 -4.28 -18.44
C LEU A 81 -4.73 -5.59 -18.69
N LEU A 82 -3.87 -6.00 -17.74
CA LEU A 82 -3.09 -7.22 -17.83
C LEU A 82 -3.99 -8.46 -17.85
N ASN A 83 -4.98 -8.52 -16.95
CA ASN A 83 -5.96 -9.61 -16.91
C ASN A 83 -6.74 -9.75 -18.22
N LEU A 84 -7.12 -8.62 -18.83
CA LEU A 84 -7.80 -8.60 -20.13
C LEU A 84 -6.91 -9.19 -21.23
N TRP A 85 -5.67 -8.71 -21.35
CA TRP A 85 -4.73 -9.22 -22.37
C TRP A 85 -4.39 -10.69 -22.20
N VAL A 86 -4.13 -11.14 -20.97
CA VAL A 86 -3.85 -12.55 -20.67
C VAL A 86 -5.05 -13.43 -21.04
N LYS A 87 -6.27 -13.00 -20.70
CA LYS A 87 -7.49 -13.73 -21.06
C LYS A 87 -7.67 -13.86 -22.57
N ASP A 88 -7.41 -12.79 -23.32
CA ASP A 88 -7.54 -12.82 -24.79
C ASP A 88 -6.46 -13.70 -25.42
N LYS A 89 -5.22 -13.64 -24.94
CA LYS A 89 -4.13 -14.52 -25.41
C LYS A 89 -4.38 -16.00 -25.11
N LEU A 90 -4.88 -16.32 -23.93
CA LEU A 90 -5.22 -17.71 -23.57
C LEU A 90 -6.34 -18.28 -24.44
N ARG A 91 -7.29 -17.45 -24.91
CA ARG A 91 -8.34 -17.90 -25.82
C ARG A 91 -7.79 -18.30 -27.19
N GLU A 92 -6.76 -17.62 -27.67
CA GLU A 92 -6.10 -17.94 -28.94
C GLU A 92 -5.32 -19.26 -28.85
N GLU A 93 -4.67 -19.54 -27.72
CA GLU A 93 -3.83 -20.73 -27.53
C GLU A 93 -4.63 -22.02 -27.21
N ILE A 94 -5.85 -21.88 -26.69
CA ILE A 94 -6.72 -23.02 -26.34
C ILE A 94 -7.67 -23.38 -27.50
N ALA A 95 -7.79 -22.51 -28.50
CA ALA A 95 -8.62 -22.72 -29.70
C ALA A 95 -7.90 -23.59 -30.75
#